data_AF-A0A3D3P7W9-F1
#
_entry.id   AF-A0A3D3P7W9-F1
#
_cell.length_a   1.000
_cell.length_b   1.000
_cell.length_c   1.000
_cell.angle_alpha   90.00
_cell.angle_beta   90.00
_cell.angle_gamma   90.00
#
_symmetry.space_group_name_H-M   'P 1'
#
loop_
_entity.id
_entity.type
_entity.pdbx_description
1 polymer ?
#
loop_
_entity_poly.entity_id
_entity_poly.type
_entity_poly.pdbx_seq_one_letter_code
_entity_poly.pdbx_strand_id
1 'polypeptide(L)'
;CSTSGWGGKLPGRVGDSPIIGSGLYVDNKVGAAGATGLGENVMRYCASFMVVEYMRKGLHPEEACVKTIQRIAAIDPKSAEDLHLNFVALDKRGRFGAAGSGSGFRYSVTTPNFSKVLEGSALSKKDVGPEGGNTK
;
A
#
# COMPACT_ATOMS: atom_id res chain seq x y z
N CYS A 1 -9.79 -5.44 4.47
CA CYS A 1 -8.70 -4.83 5.24
C CYS A 1 -9.16 -4.75 6.69
N SER A 2 -8.35 -5.19 7.65
CA SER A 2 -8.70 -5.22 9.07
C SER A 2 -7.46 -4.90 9.91
N THR A 3 -7.62 -4.14 10.99
CA THR A 3 -6.54 -3.71 11.87
C THR A 3 -7.09 -3.31 13.25
N SER A 4 -6.28 -3.43 14.30
CA SER A 4 -6.52 -2.77 15.58
C SER A 4 -6.12 -1.28 15.55
N GLY A 5 -5.46 -0.81 14.49
CA GLY A 5 -4.95 0.55 14.33
C GLY A 5 -3.62 0.77 15.05
N TRP A 6 -3.24 2.04 15.22
CA TRP A 6 -1.97 2.39 15.86
C TRP A 6 -1.99 2.19 17.37
N GLY A 7 -0.85 1.75 17.90
CA GLY A 7 -0.58 1.69 19.33
C GLY A 7 -0.69 3.04 20.01
N GLY A 8 -1.37 3.12 21.16
CA GLY A 8 -1.52 4.36 21.91
C GLY A 8 -2.35 5.45 21.21
N LYS A 9 -3.12 5.09 20.18
CA LYS A 9 -4.02 6.02 19.48
C LYS A 9 -5.05 6.64 20.44
N LEU A 10 -5.46 7.88 20.14
CA LEU A 10 -6.56 8.53 20.85
C LEU A 10 -7.86 7.73 20.71
N PRO A 11 -8.72 7.72 21.76
CA PRO A 11 -10.07 7.16 21.65
C PRO A 11 -10.83 7.75 20.45
N GLY A 12 -11.46 6.91 19.66
CA GLY A 12 -12.19 7.33 18.45
C GLY A 12 -11.32 7.52 17.20
N ARG A 13 -9.99 7.41 17.26
CA ARG A 13 -9.15 7.47 16.05
C ARG A 13 -9.46 6.34 15.09
N VAL A 14 -9.73 6.70 13.83
CA VAL A 14 -9.93 5.80 12.69
C VAL A 14 -8.81 6.01 11.66
N GLY A 15 -8.28 4.90 11.13
CA GLY A 15 -7.27 4.92 10.06
C GLY A 15 -7.87 4.63 8.69
N ASP A 16 -7.03 4.24 7.73
CA ASP A 16 -7.40 3.93 6.35
C ASP A 16 -8.12 2.59 6.17
N SER A 17 -7.82 1.59 7.01
CA SER A 17 -8.27 0.20 6.81
C SER A 17 -9.79 0.01 6.64
N PRO A 18 -10.69 0.70 7.37
CA PRO A 18 -12.13 0.59 7.15
C PRO A 18 -12.67 1.54 6.07
N ILE A 19 -11.83 2.32 5.41
CA ILE A 19 -12.24 3.35 4.44
C ILE A 19 -11.99 2.83 3.02
N ILE A 20 -13.09 2.62 2.28
CA ILE A 20 -13.04 2.19 0.87
C ILE A 20 -12.32 3.24 0.03
N GLY A 21 -11.41 2.79 -0.83
CA GLY A 21 -10.56 3.66 -1.66
C GLY A 21 -9.27 4.07 -0.95
N SER A 22 -9.21 3.99 0.38
CA SER A 22 -8.01 4.26 1.16
C SER A 22 -7.25 2.96 1.45
N GLY A 23 -7.67 2.19 2.46
CA GLY A 23 -6.97 0.97 2.86
C GLY A 23 -7.25 -0.25 1.98
N LEU A 24 -8.34 -0.23 1.21
CA LEU A 24 -8.72 -1.27 0.26
C LEU A 24 -9.57 -0.69 -0.86
N TYR A 25 -9.32 -1.12 -2.09
CA TYR A 25 -10.21 -0.89 -3.21
C TYR A 25 -10.23 -2.10 -4.15
N VAL A 26 -11.40 -2.42 -4.71
CA VAL A 26 -11.60 -3.55 -5.62
C VAL A 26 -12.54 -3.13 -6.75
N ASP A 27 -12.10 -3.29 -7.99
CA ASP A 27 -12.95 -3.23 -9.18
C ASP A 27 -12.75 -4.52 -9.99
N ASN A 28 -13.82 -5.31 -10.13
CA ASN A 28 -13.79 -6.60 -10.82
C ASN A 28 -13.40 -6.53 -12.31
N LYS A 29 -13.53 -5.35 -12.94
CA LYS A 29 -13.08 -5.12 -14.33
C LYS A 29 -11.59 -4.80 -14.43
N VAL A 30 -10.92 -4.50 -13.31
CA VAL A 30 -9.53 -4.02 -13.29
C VAL A 30 -8.66 -4.88 -12.38
N GLY A 31 -8.93 -4.87 -11.07
CA GLY A 31 -8.07 -5.44 -10.05
C GLY A 31 -8.42 -4.97 -8.64
N ALA A 32 -7.54 -5.24 -7.70
CA ALA A 32 -7.64 -4.88 -6.30
C ALA A 32 -6.30 -4.31 -5.80
N ALA A 33 -6.38 -3.40 -4.85
CA ALA A 33 -5.22 -2.91 -4.12
C ALA A 33 -5.54 -2.76 -2.63
N GLY A 34 -4.58 -3.11 -1.78
CA GLY A 34 -4.64 -2.90 -0.34
C GLY A 34 -3.41 -2.14 0.14
N ALA A 35 -3.57 -1.37 1.21
CA ALA A 35 -2.52 -0.53 1.77
C ALA A 35 -2.09 -0.97 3.18
N THR A 36 -0.86 -0.63 3.53
CA THR A 36 -0.30 -0.69 4.89
C THR A 36 0.65 0.49 5.12
N GLY A 37 0.91 0.81 6.40
CA GLY A 37 1.74 1.93 6.83
C GLY A 37 0.98 2.96 7.67
N LEU A 38 1.30 4.25 7.50
CA LEU A 38 0.64 5.32 8.26
C LEU A 38 -0.73 5.65 7.66
N GLY A 39 -1.79 5.16 8.32
CA GLY A 39 -3.15 5.27 7.81
C GLY A 39 -3.61 6.69 7.47
N GLU A 40 -3.16 7.70 8.22
CA GLU A 40 -3.43 9.12 7.94
C GLU A 40 -2.90 9.55 6.57
N ASN A 41 -1.74 9.06 6.16
CA ASN A 41 -1.15 9.35 4.85
C ASN A 41 -1.88 8.56 3.75
N VAL A 42 -2.22 7.29 3.99
CA VAL A 42 -2.97 6.48 3.01
C VAL A 42 -4.34 7.12 2.72
N MET A 43 -5.08 7.52 3.75
CA MET A 43 -6.45 8.03 3.59
C MET A 43 -6.53 9.44 3.01
N ARG A 44 -5.51 10.29 3.23
CA ARG A 44 -5.45 11.64 2.65
C ARG A 44 -5.51 11.64 1.12
N TYR A 45 -5.04 10.56 0.50
CA TYR A 45 -4.85 10.49 -0.95
C TYR A 45 -5.73 9.47 -1.67
N CYS A 46 -6.65 8.77 -0.97
CA CYS A 46 -7.43 7.67 -1.53
C CYS A 46 -6.52 6.67 -2.29
N ALA A 47 -5.44 6.24 -1.63
CA ALA A 47 -4.31 5.67 -2.33
C ALA A 47 -4.62 4.31 -3.00
N SER A 48 -5.38 3.41 -2.36
CA SER A 48 -5.75 2.13 -3.00
C SER A 48 -6.63 2.32 -4.24
N PHE A 49 -7.54 3.30 -4.22
CA PHE A 49 -8.31 3.69 -5.41
C PHE A 49 -7.36 4.15 -6.53
N MET A 50 -6.39 4.99 -6.20
CA MET A 50 -5.40 5.49 -7.15
C MET A 50 -4.56 4.37 -7.79
N VAL A 51 -4.14 3.37 -7.00
CA VAL A 51 -3.43 2.19 -7.53
C VAL A 51 -4.29 1.45 -8.56
N VAL A 52 -5.57 1.20 -8.24
CA VAL A 52 -6.48 0.52 -9.17
C VAL A 52 -6.73 1.37 -10.42
N GLU A 53 -6.82 2.70 -10.31
CA GLU A 53 -6.96 3.57 -11.50
C GLU A 53 -5.70 3.61 -12.37
N TYR A 54 -4.51 3.47 -11.79
CA TYR A 54 -3.29 3.28 -12.59
C TYR A 54 -3.29 1.92 -13.30
N MET A 55 -3.74 0.86 -12.65
CA MET A 55 -3.95 -0.43 -13.33
C MET A 55 -5.01 -0.32 -14.44
N ARG A 56 -6.08 0.48 -14.24
CA ARG A 56 -7.09 0.76 -15.28
C ARG A 56 -6.48 1.42 -16.51
N LYS A 57 -5.45 2.23 -16.33
CA LYS A 57 -4.66 2.86 -17.40
C LYS A 57 -3.64 1.92 -18.06
N GLY A 58 -3.62 0.64 -17.66
CA GLY A 58 -2.82 -0.42 -18.28
C GLY A 58 -1.50 -0.72 -17.58
N LEU A 59 -1.18 -0.06 -16.47
CA LEU A 59 0.07 -0.32 -15.73
C LEU A 59 0.07 -1.73 -15.14
N HIS A 60 1.26 -2.32 -15.00
CA HIS A 60 1.43 -3.52 -14.19
C HIS A 60 1.10 -3.20 -12.70
N PRO A 61 0.55 -4.13 -11.90
CA PRO A 61 0.23 -3.88 -10.49
C PRO A 61 1.38 -3.26 -9.67
N GLU A 62 2.59 -3.77 -9.86
CA GLU A 62 3.79 -3.22 -9.20
C GLU A 62 4.08 -1.77 -9.63
N GLU A 63 4.04 -1.49 -10.93
CA GLU A 63 4.24 -0.15 -11.47
C GLU A 63 3.15 0.82 -11.00
N ALA A 64 1.92 0.34 -10.86
CA ALA A 64 0.80 1.13 -10.33
C ALA A 64 1.01 1.51 -8.86
N CYS A 65 1.54 0.59 -8.04
CA CYS A 65 1.96 0.88 -6.67
C CYS A 65 3.08 1.94 -6.65
N VAL A 66 4.15 1.74 -7.43
CA VAL A 66 5.27 2.69 -7.52
C VAL A 66 4.79 4.07 -7.97
N LYS A 67 3.95 4.14 -9.02
CA LYS A 67 3.44 5.39 -9.57
C LYS A 67 2.56 6.15 -8.58
N THR A 68 1.79 5.43 -7.77
CA THR A 68 0.98 6.00 -6.69
C THR A 68 1.87 6.65 -5.64
N ILE A 69 2.91 5.95 -5.17
CA ILE A 69 3.86 6.51 -4.18
C ILE A 69 4.58 7.72 -4.76
N GLN A 70 5.08 7.64 -6.00
CA GLN A 70 5.74 8.78 -6.68
C GLN A 70 4.83 10.00 -6.78
N ARG A 71 3.56 9.79 -7.14
CA ARG A 71 2.59 10.88 -7.24
C ARG A 71 2.35 11.54 -5.89
N ILE A 72 2.21 10.75 -4.82
CA ILE A 72 1.99 11.29 -3.48
C ILE A 72 3.24 12.03 -2.98
N ALA A 73 4.43 11.44 -3.15
CA ALA A 73 5.69 12.07 -2.77
C ALA A 73 5.97 13.39 -3.52
N ALA A 74 5.45 13.55 -4.74
CA ALA A 74 5.59 14.79 -5.49
C ALA A 74 4.70 15.94 -4.99
N ILE A 75 3.68 15.66 -4.18
CA ILE A 75 2.70 16.67 -3.70
C ILE A 75 2.68 16.83 -2.18
N ASP A 76 3.14 15.84 -1.42
CA ASP A 76 3.25 15.94 0.03
C ASP A 76 4.52 16.72 0.42
N PRO A 77 4.48 17.59 1.44
CA PRO A 77 5.67 18.27 1.94
C PRO A 77 6.70 17.33 2.59
N LYS A 78 6.30 16.10 2.96
CA LYS A 78 7.22 15.09 3.50
C LYS A 78 8.05 14.42 2.42
N SER A 79 9.21 13.91 2.81
CA SER A 79 9.99 12.99 1.98
C SER A 79 9.20 11.71 1.69
N ALA A 80 9.55 11.01 0.60
CA ALA A 80 8.90 9.73 0.25
C ALA A 80 9.03 8.72 1.41
N GLU A 81 10.16 8.72 2.09
CA GLU A 81 10.47 7.82 3.19
C GLU A 81 9.56 8.07 4.40
N ASP A 82 9.31 9.33 4.74
CA ASP A 82 8.51 9.70 5.92
C ASP A 82 6.99 9.58 5.68
N LEU A 83 6.59 9.17 4.47
CA LEU A 83 5.20 8.89 4.14
C LEU A 83 4.73 7.52 4.63
N HIS A 84 5.63 6.55 4.83
CA HIS A 84 5.30 5.17 5.23
C HIS A 84 4.10 4.62 4.44
N LEU A 85 4.22 4.57 3.11
CA LEU A 85 3.18 4.09 2.21
C LEU A 85 3.60 2.79 1.56
N ASN A 86 2.78 1.76 1.70
CA ASN A 86 3.04 0.46 1.11
C ASN A 86 1.76 -0.13 0.55
N PHE A 87 1.88 -0.71 -0.64
CA PHE A 87 0.73 -1.21 -1.39
C PHE A 87 1.01 -2.61 -1.92
N VAL A 88 0.00 -3.47 -1.84
CA VAL A 88 -0.08 -4.73 -2.59
C VAL A 88 -1.21 -4.62 -3.60
N ALA A 89 -1.00 -5.14 -4.80
CA ALA A 89 -1.98 -5.09 -5.87
C ALA A 89 -2.03 -6.39 -6.68
N LEU A 90 -3.21 -6.67 -7.22
CA LEU A 90 -3.52 -7.82 -8.07
C LEU A 90 -4.48 -7.36 -9.17
N ASP A 91 -4.20 -7.69 -10.42
CA ASP A 91 -5.10 -7.40 -11.54
C ASP A 91 -5.95 -8.60 -11.96
N LYS A 92 -6.90 -8.35 -12.87
CA LYS A 92 -7.82 -9.36 -13.39
C LYS A 92 -7.15 -10.47 -14.21
N ARG A 93 -5.90 -10.26 -14.65
CA ARG A 93 -5.09 -11.26 -15.38
C ARG A 93 -4.27 -12.12 -14.42
N GLY A 94 -4.37 -11.88 -13.11
CA GLY A 94 -3.60 -12.59 -12.10
C GLY A 94 -2.16 -12.09 -11.96
N ARG A 95 -1.80 -10.98 -12.62
CA ARG A 95 -0.52 -10.30 -12.34
C ARG A 95 -0.64 -9.65 -10.97
N PHE A 96 0.44 -9.66 -10.21
CA PHE A 96 0.49 -9.09 -8.87
C PHE A 96 1.78 -8.29 -8.68
N GLY A 97 1.81 -7.45 -7.66
CA GLY A 97 2.96 -6.63 -7.36
C GLY A 97 2.79 -5.86 -6.07
N ALA A 98 3.89 -5.35 -5.55
CA ALA A 98 3.89 -4.55 -4.35
C ALA A 98 4.96 -3.47 -4.44
N ALA A 99 4.72 -2.33 -3.79
CA ALA A 99 5.75 -1.32 -3.63
C ALA A 99 5.62 -0.60 -2.29
N GLY A 100 6.76 -0.16 -1.78
CA GLY A 100 6.90 0.60 -0.55
C GLY A 100 7.64 1.91 -0.75
N SER A 101 7.34 2.89 0.11
CA SER A 101 8.00 4.19 0.07
C SER A 101 9.44 4.15 0.60
N GLY A 102 9.76 3.14 1.43
CA GLY A 102 11.12 2.73 1.78
C GLY A 102 11.38 1.25 1.45
N SER A 103 12.58 0.78 1.79
CA SER A 103 12.99 -0.62 1.58
C SER A 103 12.51 -1.54 2.70
N GLY A 104 12.43 -2.84 2.43
CA GLY A 104 12.12 -3.87 3.44
C GLY A 104 10.64 -4.30 3.49
N PHE A 105 9.77 -3.68 2.68
CA PHE A 105 8.38 -4.10 2.58
C PHE A 105 8.27 -5.49 1.94
N ARG A 106 7.72 -6.43 2.69
CA ARG A 106 7.49 -7.82 2.25
C ARG A 106 6.01 -8.15 2.21
N TYR A 107 5.64 -9.01 1.27
CA TYR A 107 4.28 -9.48 1.12
C TYR A 107 4.25 -10.96 0.73
N SER A 108 3.16 -11.65 1.10
CA SER A 108 2.98 -13.06 0.79
C SER A 108 2.12 -13.23 -0.45
N VAL A 109 2.54 -14.12 -1.36
CA VAL A 109 1.78 -14.52 -2.53
C VAL A 109 1.57 -16.02 -2.49
N THR A 110 0.30 -16.42 -2.57
CA THR A 110 -0.13 -17.81 -2.63
C THR A 110 -0.93 -18.05 -3.90
N THR A 111 -0.50 -19.05 -4.66
CA THR A 111 -1.20 -19.58 -5.83
C THR A 111 -1.37 -21.09 -5.64
N PRO A 112 -2.11 -21.81 -6.50
CA PRO A 112 -2.15 -23.28 -6.45
C PRO A 112 -0.78 -23.96 -6.55
N ASN A 113 0.22 -23.28 -7.13
CA ASN A 113 1.54 -23.86 -7.43
C ASN A 113 2.62 -23.48 -6.41
N PHE A 114 2.45 -22.38 -5.68
CA PHE A 114 3.45 -21.91 -4.72
C PHE A 114 2.86 -21.02 -3.64
N SER A 115 3.56 -20.95 -2.51
CA SER A 115 3.36 -19.97 -1.44
C SER A 115 4.73 -19.39 -1.08
N LYS A 116 4.93 -18.08 -1.28
CA LYS A 116 6.22 -17.41 -1.08
C LYS A 116 6.04 -16.03 -0.46
N VAL A 117 7.02 -15.60 0.31
CA VAL A 117 7.21 -14.21 0.72
C VAL A 117 8.12 -13.53 -0.30
N LEU A 118 7.68 -12.40 -0.84
CA LEU A 118 8.38 -11.60 -1.83
C LEU A 118 8.70 -10.22 -1.26
N GLU A 119 9.72 -9.58 -1.81
CA GLU A 119 10.05 -8.17 -1.53
C GLU A 119 9.35 -7.27 -2.54
N GLY A 120 8.71 -6.21 -2.06
CA GLY A 120 8.14 -5.17 -2.90
C GLY A 120 9.20 -4.18 -3.39
N SER A 121 8.95 -3.55 -4.54
CA SER A 121 9.79 -2.47 -5.05
C SER A 121 9.85 -1.30 -4.06
N ALA A 122 11.03 -0.71 -3.86
CA ALA A 122 11.22 0.41 -2.96
C ALA A 122 11.57 1.69 -3.74
N LEU A 123 10.98 2.83 -3.36
CA LEU A 123 11.39 4.13 -3.91
C LEU A 123 12.67 4.68 -3.25
N SER A 124 12.98 4.21 -2.04
CA SER A 124 14.16 4.62 -1.28
C SER A 124 14.89 3.43 -0.68
N LYS A 125 16.20 3.59 -0.45
CA LYS A 125 17.04 2.60 0.24
C LYS A 125 16.93 2.69 1.77
N LYS A 126 16.20 3.67 2.31
CA LYS A 126 15.99 3.79 3.75
C LYS A 126 15.01 2.71 4.19
N ASP A 127 15.40 1.93 5.19
CA ASP A 127 14.52 0.96 5.83
C ASP A 127 13.37 1.69 6.53
N VAL A 128 12.14 1.29 6.21
CA VAL A 128 10.92 1.86 6.81
C VAL A 128 10.66 1.32 8.22
N GLY A 129 11.47 0.36 8.69
CA GLY A 129 11.36 -0.20 10.03
C GLY A 129 10.11 -1.08 10.19
N PRO A 130 9.75 -1.48 11.42
CA PRO A 130 8.57 -2.29 11.66
C PRO A 130 7.30 -1.51 11.28
N GLU A 131 6.53 -2.05 10.34
CA GLU A 131 5.23 -1.50 9.96
C GLU A 131 4.13 -2.01 10.89
N GLY A 132 3.66 -1.12 11.75
CA GLY A 132 2.66 -1.44 12.76
C GLY A 132 3.22 -2.26 13.94
N GLY A 133 2.38 -2.43 14.95
CA GLY A 133 2.78 -3.04 16.22
C GLY A 133 3.10 -1.99 17.29
N ASN A 134 2.92 -2.39 18.56
CA ASN A 134 3.32 -1.56 19.70
C ASN A 134 4.84 -1.72 19.89
N THR A 135 5.60 -0.63 19.76
CA THR A 135 7.03 -0.58 20.14
C THR A 135 7.21 -0.25 21.63
N LYS A 136 6.28 -0.68 22.49
CA LYS A 136 6.43 -0.59 23.94
C LYS A 136 6.92 -1.91 24.50
#